data_AF-A0A660R249-F1
#
_entry.id   AF-A0A660R249-F1
#
_cell.length_a   1.000
_cell.length_b   1.000
_cell.length_c   1.000
_cell.angle_alpha   90.00
_cell.angle_beta   90.00
_cell.angle_gamma   90.00
#
_symmetry.space_group_name_H-M   'P 1'
#
loop_
_entity.id
_entity.type
_entity.pdbx_description
1 polymer ?
#
loop_
_entity_poly.entity_id
_entity_poly.type
_entity_poly.pdbx_seq_one_letter_code
_entity_poly.pdbx_strand_id
1 'polypeptide(L)'
;MKRLFKKSKKVGQGMPSAVLLSILIHVGLFLLAGMLVVFTVVNKEEQKFVPPKAVERPKMKLKKPKVKVKKTSKPKPTTRIVTKVNRANMPDIQLPEMSGMGDGLSSGIGGFDMMPDLGDVTIFGSGQSIGNDLVGTYYDWKLDRNGRVISRDTEGFGWRSTINKFLKRGWDTSVFSRYYRSPKKLYATNLIVPVIPSSNAPEAFGANESVGALWMVHYKGQLVHNEPITFRFWGMADEFMAVRVGGELVLAFDWPHAPLERAIIGNLWYSDSADTRKYYMGNNRSVVGDWITLEPGKPLPMEILIGDNGGVASFFLTVEVQGVEYEHNRQNGPILPAFKTAEMSHDLLDVIYNELHVGEASLTNGPVFRDYDIPSGTVANDAAVKPSPAEEALPVDHSVEDKMRTWTFANDRTIEAEYINTFSGKAVLKTAKGKMHRVPLEKLSAEDLEYTELANPPVLNIDFLKGLNQKSYSGGFYDVANWQRYPDTRGFFGVRLKQTSAGEYNHELQVEMFAIGRQRKRVGAKYILLDRQKTEFTPSEEDQRTYEFRSSKLVVLDNYVEKHYKSEHGEKYSGYLVVVTDSRGEMIAVKSSSQWLIDNLENLKKLSTGNYMDKTCTRTFPARPKPSPHY
;
A
#
# COMPACT_ATOMS: atom_id res chain seq x y z
N MET A 1 -81.03 -10.25 46.02
CA MET A 1 -81.29 -9.04 46.83
C MET A 1 -79.96 -8.35 47.11
N LYS A 2 -79.87 -7.04 46.84
CA LYS A 2 -78.71 -6.16 47.05
C LYS A 2 -78.27 -6.10 48.52
N ARG A 3 -76.96 -6.00 48.79
CA ARG A 3 -76.38 -4.86 49.54
C ARG A 3 -74.85 -4.81 49.46
N LEU A 4 -74.37 -3.64 49.04
CA LEU A 4 -72.99 -3.17 49.04
C LEU A 4 -72.49 -2.94 50.48
N PHE A 5 -71.21 -3.24 50.74
CA PHE A 5 -70.42 -2.54 51.76
C PHE A 5 -69.00 -2.21 51.26
N LYS A 6 -68.57 -1.01 51.66
CA LYS A 6 -67.45 -0.19 51.18
C LYS A 6 -66.06 -0.72 51.60
N LYS A 7 -65.07 -0.43 50.74
CA LYS A 7 -63.61 -0.55 50.93
C LYS A 7 -63.09 0.14 52.20
N SER A 8 -62.09 -0.47 52.85
CA SER A 8 -61.04 0.25 53.60
C SER A 8 -59.68 0.09 52.89
N LYS A 9 -58.94 1.20 52.76
CA LYS A 9 -57.57 1.24 52.23
C LYS A 9 -56.61 0.83 53.34
N LYS A 10 -55.72 -0.14 53.09
CA LYS A 10 -54.51 -0.34 53.90
C LYS A 10 -53.38 0.53 53.35
N VAL A 11 -52.79 1.30 54.24
CA VAL A 11 -51.64 2.21 54.04
C VAL A 11 -50.39 1.36 53.81
N GLY A 12 -49.62 1.67 52.76
CA GLY A 12 -48.33 1.05 52.49
C GLY A 12 -47.27 1.47 53.52
N GLN A 13 -46.51 0.51 54.03
CA GLN A 13 -45.35 0.75 54.89
C GLN A 13 -44.34 1.63 54.16
N GLY A 14 -44.11 2.83 54.68
CA GLY A 14 -42.97 3.66 54.29
C GLY A 14 -41.65 3.01 54.69
N MET A 15 -40.58 3.32 53.95
CA MET A 15 -39.23 2.87 54.26
C MET A 15 -38.88 3.13 55.73
N PRO A 16 -38.22 2.18 56.42
CA PRO A 16 -37.77 2.39 57.79
C PRO A 16 -36.89 3.64 57.87
N SER A 17 -37.14 4.50 58.86
CA SER A 17 -36.39 5.74 59.09
C SER A 17 -34.87 5.54 59.14
N ALA A 18 -34.41 4.35 59.55
CA ALA A 18 -33.01 3.97 59.55
C ALA A 18 -32.37 3.92 58.15
N VAL A 19 -33.11 3.52 57.11
CA VAL A 19 -32.60 3.46 55.73
C VAL A 19 -32.48 4.87 55.15
N LEU A 20 -33.46 5.74 55.43
CA LEU A 20 -33.41 7.13 55.01
C LEU A 20 -32.23 7.88 55.67
N LEU A 21 -31.99 7.60 56.95
CA LEU A 21 -30.87 8.16 57.70
C LEU A 21 -29.52 7.66 57.15
N SER A 22 -29.41 6.36 56.82
CA SER A 22 -28.20 5.80 56.20
C SER A 22 -27.89 6.43 54.85
N ILE A 23 -28.91 6.66 54.01
CA ILE A 23 -28.74 7.32 52.71
C ILE A 23 -28.25 8.77 52.90
N LEU A 24 -28.85 9.52 53.83
CA LEU A 24 -28.43 10.89 54.13
C LEU A 24 -26.98 10.96 54.64
N ILE A 25 -26.55 10.01 55.48
CA ILE A 25 -25.17 9.93 55.96
C ILE A 25 -24.20 9.65 54.81
N HIS A 26 -24.52 8.72 53.91
CA HIS A 26 -23.64 8.40 52.78
C HIS A 26 -23.55 9.57 51.79
N VAL A 27 -24.66 10.25 51.49
CA VAL A 27 -24.65 11.45 50.65
C VAL A 27 -23.84 12.58 51.31
N GLY A 28 -23.98 12.76 52.62
CA GLY A 28 -23.19 13.72 53.38
C GLY A 28 -21.68 13.43 53.33
N LEU A 29 -21.29 12.16 53.51
CA LEU A 29 -19.89 11.74 53.41
C LEU A 29 -19.33 11.90 51.99
N PHE A 30 -20.12 11.63 50.96
CA PHE A 30 -19.71 11.81 49.56
C PHE A 30 -19.48 13.29 49.22
N LEU A 31 -20.35 14.18 49.70
CA LEU A 31 -20.19 15.63 49.52
C LEU A 31 -18.98 16.16 50.29
N LEU A 32 -18.73 15.65 51.50
CA LEU A 32 -17.61 16.05 52.33
C LEU A 32 -16.27 15.56 51.75
N ALA A 33 -16.25 14.35 51.18
CA ALA A 33 -15.10 13.83 50.41
C ALA A 33 -14.86 14.65 49.14
N GLY A 34 -15.91 15.03 48.41
CA GLY A 34 -15.82 15.90 47.23
C GLY A 34 -15.31 17.32 47.55
N MET A 35 -15.65 17.86 48.73
CA MET A 35 -15.14 19.17 49.18
C MET A 35 -13.70 19.13 49.72
N LEU A 36 -13.22 17.98 50.22
CA LEU A 36 -11.85 17.83 50.73
C LEU A 36 -10.80 17.49 49.66
N VAL A 37 -11.21 17.11 48.44
CA VAL A 37 -10.31 17.06 47.28
C VAL A 37 -10.06 18.49 46.80
N VAL A 38 -9.22 19.20 47.54
CA VAL A 38 -8.58 20.43 47.06
C VAL A 38 -7.65 20.02 45.93
N PHE A 39 -8.07 20.28 44.70
CA PHE A 39 -7.18 20.32 43.55
C PHE A 39 -6.17 21.46 43.78
N THR A 40 -5.06 21.19 44.47
CA THR A 40 -3.87 22.00 44.33
C THR A 40 -3.26 21.67 42.98
N VAL A 41 -3.88 22.18 41.90
CA VAL A 41 -3.17 22.34 40.63
C VAL A 41 -2.10 23.38 40.91
N VAL A 42 -0.89 22.92 41.20
CA VAL A 42 0.28 23.78 41.23
C VAL A 42 0.53 24.19 39.78
N ASN A 43 -0.11 25.27 39.35
CA ASN A 43 0.30 25.98 38.14
C ASN A 43 1.72 26.49 38.42
N LYS A 44 2.75 25.78 37.91
CA LYS A 44 4.09 26.34 37.86
C LYS A 44 4.00 27.63 37.04
N GLU A 45 4.28 28.77 37.66
CA GLU A 45 4.41 30.03 36.92
C GLU A 45 5.45 29.84 35.82
N GLU A 46 5.05 30.10 34.56
CA GLU A 46 5.97 30.13 33.44
C GLU A 46 7.07 31.16 33.73
N GLN A 47 8.32 30.72 33.75
CA GLN A 47 9.44 31.65 33.78
C GLN A 47 9.45 32.45 32.48
N LYS A 48 9.04 33.71 32.56
CA LYS A 48 9.21 34.67 31.45
C LYS A 48 10.69 34.84 31.17
N PHE A 49 11.15 34.24 30.08
CA PHE A 49 12.48 34.49 29.54
C PHE A 49 12.57 35.94 29.08
N VAL A 50 13.33 36.77 29.81
CA VAL A 50 13.77 38.07 29.32
C VAL A 50 15.04 37.84 28.52
N PRO A 51 15.03 37.96 27.18
CA PRO A 51 16.24 37.78 26.39
C PRO A 51 17.28 38.82 26.83
N PRO A 52 18.56 38.43 27.04
CA PRO A 52 19.60 39.41 27.32
C PRO A 52 19.72 40.38 26.13
N LYS A 53 19.93 41.67 26.41
CA LYS A 53 20.16 42.68 25.36
C LYS A 53 21.24 42.18 24.41
N ALA A 54 20.93 42.18 23.12
CA ALA A 54 21.86 41.75 22.08
C ALA A 54 23.16 42.55 22.19
N VAL A 55 24.26 41.88 22.54
CA VAL A 55 25.58 42.49 22.52
C VAL A 55 25.96 42.68 21.05
N GLU A 56 26.07 43.93 20.61
CA GLU A 56 26.62 44.25 19.28
C GLU A 56 28.08 43.82 19.23
N ARG A 57 28.33 42.68 18.58
CA ARG A 57 29.69 42.20 18.32
C ARG A 57 30.31 43.06 17.21
N PRO A 58 31.49 43.66 17.40
CA PRO A 58 32.19 44.35 16.33
C PRO A 58 32.47 43.37 15.18
N LYS A 59 31.90 43.65 13.99
CA LYS A 59 32.18 42.86 12.78
C LYS A 59 33.65 43.06 12.38
N MET A 60 34.46 42.02 12.56
CA MET A 60 35.85 42.02 12.08
C MET A 60 35.88 42.05 10.55
N LYS A 61 36.54 43.06 9.96
CA LYS A 61 36.81 43.10 8.52
C LYS A 61 37.83 42.02 8.16
N LEU A 62 37.38 40.95 7.51
CA LEU A 62 38.23 39.86 7.02
C LEU A 62 39.25 40.41 6.00
N LYS A 63 40.55 40.38 6.34
CA LYS A 63 41.62 40.56 5.35
C LYS A 63 41.84 39.23 4.63
N LYS A 64 41.57 39.19 3.33
CA LYS A 64 41.80 37.99 2.49
C LYS A 64 43.30 37.66 2.47
N PRO A 65 43.71 36.39 2.70
CA PRO A 65 45.11 35.99 2.56
C PRO A 65 45.57 36.10 1.10
N LYS A 66 46.67 36.83 0.84
CA LYS A 66 47.36 36.79 -0.45
C LYS A 66 48.33 35.60 -0.46
N VAL A 67 47.86 34.45 -0.95
CA VAL A 67 48.72 33.29 -1.22
C VAL A 67 49.42 33.50 -2.56
N LYS A 68 50.76 33.54 -2.56
CA LYS A 68 51.56 33.48 -3.80
C LYS A 68 51.68 32.02 -4.23
N VAL A 69 50.88 31.62 -5.21
CA VAL A 69 50.99 30.30 -5.85
C VAL A 69 52.24 30.28 -6.74
N LYS A 70 53.20 29.40 -6.47
CA LYS A 70 54.32 29.11 -7.39
C LYS A 70 53.79 28.25 -8.55
N LYS A 71 54.01 28.71 -9.79
CA LYS A 71 53.68 28.02 -11.03
C LYS A 71 54.71 26.94 -11.36
N THR A 72 54.33 25.67 -11.32
CA THR A 72 54.77 24.55 -12.20
C THR A 72 53.73 23.44 -11.96
N SER A 73 53.13 22.72 -12.90
CA SER A 73 53.41 22.32 -14.29
C SER A 73 52.06 22.12 -15.01
N LYS A 74 51.99 22.43 -16.32
CA LYS A 74 50.80 22.18 -17.17
C LYS A 74 50.87 20.78 -17.79
N PRO A 75 49.78 19.99 -17.82
CA PRO A 75 49.56 19.00 -18.87
C PRO A 75 48.92 19.65 -20.11
N LYS A 76 49.25 19.11 -21.30
CA LYS A 76 48.86 19.60 -22.63
C LYS A 76 47.35 19.40 -22.92
N PRO A 77 46.76 20.23 -23.81
CA PRO A 77 45.33 20.20 -24.12
C PRO A 77 45.00 19.24 -25.27
N THR A 78 43.87 18.54 -25.18
CA THR A 78 43.22 17.86 -26.31
C THR A 78 41.76 18.30 -26.44
N THR A 79 41.55 19.08 -27.51
CA THR A 79 40.37 19.29 -28.36
C THR A 79 38.96 19.11 -27.79
N ARG A 80 38.30 20.27 -27.73
CA ARG A 80 36.88 20.56 -27.50
C ARG A 80 36.02 20.12 -28.70
N ILE A 81 35.07 19.20 -28.49
CA ILE A 81 33.91 19.06 -29.38
C ILE A 81 32.84 20.04 -28.86
N VAL A 82 32.48 21.00 -29.71
CA VAL A 82 31.41 21.98 -29.43
C VAL A 82 30.14 21.47 -30.10
N THR A 83 29.21 20.92 -29.33
CA THR A 83 27.80 20.92 -29.73
C THR A 83 27.18 22.21 -29.17
N LYS A 84 26.80 23.11 -30.08
CA LYS A 84 25.97 24.28 -29.76
C LYS A 84 24.61 23.76 -29.32
N VAL A 85 24.29 23.90 -28.03
CA VAL A 85 22.91 23.80 -27.56
C VAL A 85 22.33 25.21 -27.62
N ASN A 86 21.41 25.45 -28.56
CA ASN A 86 20.56 26.63 -28.52
C ASN A 86 19.72 26.55 -27.23
N ARG A 87 19.89 27.52 -26.34
CA ARG A 87 18.98 27.69 -25.20
C ARG A 87 17.62 28.11 -25.74
N ALA A 88 16.64 27.21 -25.68
CA ALA A 88 15.25 27.61 -25.75
C ALA A 88 14.92 28.45 -24.50
N ASN A 89 14.31 29.62 -24.71
CA ASN A 89 13.66 30.39 -23.65
C ASN A 89 12.57 29.48 -23.05
N MET A 90 12.74 29.06 -21.80
CA MET A 90 11.63 28.44 -21.06
C MET A 90 10.71 29.57 -20.57
N PRO A 91 9.39 29.50 -20.82
CA PRO A 91 8.45 30.38 -20.15
C PRO A 91 8.44 30.06 -18.65
N ASP A 92 8.22 31.10 -17.86
CA ASP A 92 8.09 31.03 -16.40
C ASP A 92 6.89 30.14 -16.05
N ILE A 93 7.15 28.92 -15.54
CA ILE A 93 6.10 28.01 -15.09
C ILE A 93 5.69 28.45 -13.68
N GLN A 94 4.61 29.23 -13.62
CA GLN A 94 3.90 29.42 -12.36
C GLN A 94 3.24 28.09 -11.98
N LEU A 95 3.70 27.49 -10.88
CA LEU A 95 3.02 26.35 -10.27
C LEU A 95 1.70 26.84 -9.69
N PRO A 96 0.54 26.26 -10.06
CA PRO A 96 -0.70 26.52 -9.35
C PRO A 96 -0.60 25.94 -7.92
N GLU A 97 -1.22 26.62 -6.96
CA GLU A 97 -1.40 26.12 -5.61
C GLU A 97 -2.10 24.75 -5.65
N MET A 98 -1.39 23.69 -5.25
CA MET A 98 -1.95 22.34 -5.17
C MET A 98 -2.87 22.21 -3.96
N SER A 99 -4.09 22.69 -4.12
CA SER A 99 -5.24 22.31 -3.30
C SER A 99 -6.32 21.78 -4.25
N GLY A 100 -6.69 20.51 -4.10
CA GLY A 100 -7.74 19.87 -4.91
C GLY A 100 -7.24 18.95 -6.03
N MET A 101 -6.63 17.81 -5.67
CA MET A 101 -6.57 16.64 -6.54
C MET A 101 -7.67 15.66 -6.09
N GLY A 102 -8.91 16.06 -6.33
CA GLY A 102 -10.10 15.25 -6.12
C GLY A 102 -11.09 15.66 -7.20
N ASP A 103 -11.46 14.69 -8.03
CA ASP A 103 -12.43 14.79 -9.12
C ASP A 103 -11.88 15.30 -10.47
N GLY A 104 -11.63 14.37 -11.41
CA GLY A 104 -11.34 14.71 -12.81
C GLY A 104 -10.27 13.88 -13.54
N LEU A 105 -10.24 12.56 -13.42
CA LEU A 105 -9.40 11.68 -14.27
C LEU A 105 -10.19 10.49 -14.85
N SER A 106 -11.44 10.71 -15.23
CA SER A 106 -12.24 9.73 -15.98
C SER A 106 -12.84 10.33 -17.26
N SER A 107 -12.01 10.76 -18.21
CA SER A 107 -12.45 10.87 -19.61
C SER A 107 -11.27 11.05 -20.57
N GLY A 108 -10.94 9.98 -21.29
CA GLY A 108 -10.43 10.00 -22.67
C GLY A 108 -9.09 10.70 -22.96
N ILE A 109 -8.03 9.90 -23.14
CA ILE A 109 -7.27 9.72 -24.40
C ILE A 109 -5.97 8.97 -24.08
N GLY A 110 -5.80 7.84 -24.78
CA GLY A 110 -4.56 7.16 -25.19
C GLY A 110 -3.28 7.32 -24.38
N GLY A 111 -2.83 6.18 -23.80
CA GLY A 111 -1.41 5.83 -23.88
C GLY A 111 -0.46 6.47 -22.86
N PHE A 112 -0.93 6.85 -21.68
CA PHE A 112 -0.08 7.02 -20.51
C PHE A 112 -0.89 6.64 -19.28
N ASP A 113 -0.70 5.42 -18.77
CA ASP A 113 -1.01 5.11 -17.37
C ASP A 113 0.05 5.83 -16.51
N MET A 114 -0.01 7.17 -16.51
CA MET A 114 0.59 8.01 -15.48
C MET A 114 -0.30 7.94 -14.24
N MET A 115 -0.58 6.73 -13.74
CA MET A 115 -0.61 6.59 -12.30
C MET A 115 0.79 7.03 -11.84
N PRO A 116 0.89 7.98 -10.90
CA PRO A 116 2.18 8.23 -10.28
C PRO A 116 2.71 6.88 -9.81
N ASP A 117 4.00 6.65 -10.00
CA ASP A 117 4.74 5.70 -9.18
C ASP A 117 4.59 6.18 -7.72
N LEU A 118 3.44 5.86 -7.12
CA LEU A 118 3.12 6.04 -5.71
C LEU A 118 4.09 5.10 -5.01
N GLY A 119 5.31 5.60 -4.80
CA GLY A 119 6.47 4.76 -4.51
C GLY A 119 6.14 3.68 -3.49
N ASP A 120 6.33 2.42 -3.91
CA ASP A 120 6.02 1.17 -3.23
C ASP A 120 5.38 1.36 -1.85
N VAL A 121 4.06 1.24 -1.76
CA VAL A 121 3.40 1.11 -0.45
C VAL A 121 3.95 -0.16 0.20
N THR A 122 4.75 0.00 1.24
CA THR A 122 5.29 -1.13 2.01
C THR A 122 4.65 -1.17 3.39
N ILE A 123 4.81 -2.31 4.07
CA ILE A 123 4.38 -2.48 5.45
C ILE A 123 5.13 -1.57 6.45
N PHE A 124 6.25 -0.98 6.04
CA PHE A 124 7.06 -0.03 6.82
C PHE A 124 6.80 1.44 6.43
N GLY A 125 5.84 1.70 5.53
CA GLY A 125 5.51 3.03 5.02
C GLY A 125 5.67 3.17 3.51
N SER A 126 5.27 4.33 2.98
CA SER A 126 5.34 4.69 1.56
C SER A 126 6.62 5.43 1.21
N GLY A 127 6.99 5.42 -0.08
CA GLY A 127 8.11 6.23 -0.59
C GLY A 127 7.84 7.74 -0.62
N GLN A 128 6.57 8.15 -0.51
CA GLN A 128 6.12 9.53 -0.56
C GLN A 128 5.41 9.93 0.74
N SER A 129 5.62 11.17 1.18
CA SER A 129 4.93 11.73 2.34
C SER A 129 3.58 12.32 1.94
N ILE A 130 2.59 12.15 2.81
CA ILE A 130 1.30 12.85 2.78
C ILE A 130 1.22 13.99 3.81
N GLY A 131 2.32 14.31 4.50
CA GLY A 131 2.45 15.47 5.40
C GLY A 131 2.23 15.17 6.88
N ASN A 132 1.42 14.17 7.22
CA ASN A 132 1.17 13.75 8.61
C ASN A 132 1.79 12.38 8.95
N ASP A 133 2.94 12.08 8.35
CA ASP A 133 3.61 10.80 8.49
C ASP A 133 4.64 10.78 9.62
N LEU A 134 4.96 9.57 10.06
CA LEU A 134 6.18 9.26 10.76
C LEU A 134 7.30 8.96 9.76
N VAL A 135 8.36 9.77 9.78
CA VAL A 135 9.52 9.59 8.89
C VAL A 135 10.43 8.49 9.43
N GLY A 136 10.45 7.34 8.76
CA GLY A 136 11.27 6.18 9.07
C GLY A 136 12.71 6.31 8.59
N THR A 137 13.66 6.11 9.48
CA THR A 137 15.09 6.01 9.17
C THR A 137 15.62 4.62 9.52
N TYR A 138 16.01 3.87 8.48
CA TYR A 138 16.65 2.57 8.64
C TYR A 138 18.15 2.69 8.92
N TYR A 139 18.61 1.87 9.86
CA TYR A 139 20.00 1.69 10.21
C TYR A 139 20.38 0.22 10.17
N ASP A 140 21.57 -0.05 9.66
CA ASP A 140 22.14 -1.40 9.64
C ASP A 140 23.41 -1.43 10.48
N TRP A 141 23.33 -2.08 11.64
CA TRP A 141 24.45 -2.12 12.57
C TRP A 141 25.61 -3.02 12.10
N LYS A 142 25.32 -3.91 11.16
CA LYS A 142 26.30 -4.83 10.57
C LYS A 142 27.32 -4.10 9.69
N LEU A 143 26.93 -2.96 9.15
CA LEU A 143 27.64 -2.24 8.11
C LEU A 143 28.14 -0.88 8.60
N ASP A 144 29.27 -0.41 8.07
CA ASP A 144 29.71 0.98 8.24
C ASP A 144 28.96 1.94 7.30
N ARG A 145 29.24 3.23 7.44
CA ARG A 145 28.68 4.28 6.57
C ARG A 145 28.88 4.07 5.07
N ASN A 146 29.88 3.27 4.68
CA ASN A 146 30.22 2.97 3.29
C ASN A 146 29.65 1.62 2.83
N GLY A 147 28.83 0.96 3.64
CA GLY A 147 28.24 -0.35 3.35
C GLY A 147 29.20 -1.53 3.56
N ARG A 148 30.35 -1.33 4.22
CA ARG A 148 31.30 -2.41 4.50
C ARG A 148 30.95 -3.13 5.79
N VAL A 149 31.07 -4.45 5.80
CA VAL A 149 30.85 -5.26 7.00
C VAL A 149 31.85 -4.89 8.09
N ILE A 150 31.36 -4.46 9.26
CA ILE A 150 32.19 -4.08 10.43
C ILE A 150 31.87 -4.86 11.69
N SER A 151 30.77 -5.58 11.71
CA SER A 151 30.48 -6.54 12.76
C SER A 151 30.51 -7.95 12.19
N ARG A 152 30.72 -8.92 13.09
CA ARG A 152 30.57 -10.35 12.84
C ARG A 152 29.74 -11.01 13.94
N ASP A 153 29.15 -10.19 14.81
CA ASP A 153 28.30 -10.62 15.91
C ASP A 153 27.00 -11.15 15.32
N THR A 154 26.77 -12.46 15.48
CA THR A 154 25.52 -13.14 15.09
C THR A 154 24.59 -13.36 16.29
N GLU A 155 25.03 -13.02 17.50
CA GLU A 155 24.26 -13.17 18.75
C GLU A 155 23.50 -11.88 19.10
N GLY A 156 23.97 -10.73 18.60
CA GLY A 156 23.32 -9.43 18.71
C GLY A 156 23.65 -8.63 19.98
N PHE A 157 24.57 -9.11 20.83
CA PHE A 157 24.95 -8.42 22.07
C PHE A 157 25.44 -6.98 21.83
N GLY A 158 26.29 -6.78 20.82
CA GLY A 158 26.83 -5.46 20.49
C GLY A 158 25.76 -4.51 19.95
N TRP A 159 24.82 -5.06 19.16
CA TRP A 159 23.68 -4.33 18.63
C TRP A 159 22.75 -3.85 19.75
N ARG A 160 22.32 -4.75 20.64
CA ARG A 160 21.49 -4.42 21.80
C ARG A 160 22.12 -3.37 22.71
N SER A 161 23.41 -3.54 23.03
CA SER A 161 24.17 -2.59 23.83
C SER A 161 24.24 -1.20 23.19
N THR A 162 24.37 -1.14 21.86
CA THR A 162 24.37 0.12 21.11
C THR A 162 23.02 0.83 21.20
N ILE A 163 21.91 0.09 21.13
CA ILE A 163 20.56 0.64 21.28
C ILE A 163 20.30 1.09 22.72
N ASN A 164 20.67 0.28 23.73
CA ASN A 164 20.58 0.68 25.13
C ASN A 164 21.34 1.99 25.40
N LYS A 165 22.53 2.14 24.81
CA LYS A 165 23.30 3.39 24.86
C LYS A 165 22.56 4.56 24.22
N PHE A 166 21.89 4.35 23.09
CA PHE A 166 21.06 5.37 22.43
C PHE A 166 19.92 5.84 23.35
N LEU A 167 19.19 4.90 23.96
CA LEU A 167 18.09 5.21 24.88
C LEU A 167 18.60 6.00 26.10
N LYS A 168 19.70 5.55 26.73
CA LYS A 168 20.34 6.23 27.87
C LYS A 168 20.89 7.62 27.55
N ARG A 169 21.25 7.90 26.29
CA ARG A 169 21.72 9.21 25.83
C ARG A 169 20.59 10.12 25.34
N GLY A 170 19.34 9.83 25.71
CA GLY A 170 18.20 10.68 25.40
C GLY A 170 17.87 10.71 23.91
N TRP A 171 18.08 9.59 23.21
CA TRP A 171 17.82 9.42 21.78
C TRP A 171 18.76 10.23 20.85
N ASP A 172 20.01 10.42 21.27
CA ASP A 172 21.06 11.05 20.47
C ASP A 172 21.53 10.14 19.31
N THR A 173 21.10 10.46 18.09
CA THR A 173 21.43 9.71 16.87
C THR A 173 22.92 9.66 16.53
N SER A 174 23.78 10.47 17.18
CA SER A 174 25.23 10.39 17.02
C SER A 174 25.79 9.01 17.42
N VAL A 175 25.09 8.28 18.31
CA VAL A 175 25.41 6.90 18.69
C VAL A 175 25.47 5.98 17.48
N PHE A 176 24.62 6.23 16.49
CA PHE A 176 24.53 5.41 15.30
C PHE A 176 25.40 5.90 14.15
N SER A 177 26.13 6.99 14.35
CA SER A 177 26.79 7.69 13.26
C SER A 177 27.75 6.76 12.49
N ARG A 178 28.46 5.83 13.14
CA ARG A 178 29.41 4.92 12.49
C ARG A 178 28.76 3.85 11.57
N TYR A 179 27.48 3.58 11.75
CA TYR A 179 26.78 2.50 11.06
C TYR A 179 26.16 2.97 9.76
N TYR A 180 25.82 2.02 8.89
CA TYR A 180 25.07 2.31 7.68
C TYR A 180 23.70 2.88 8.03
N ARG A 181 23.29 3.88 7.27
CA ARG A 181 21.98 4.51 7.33
C ARG A 181 21.45 4.58 5.91
N SER A 182 20.27 4.00 5.67
CA SER A 182 19.70 4.05 4.32
C SER A 182 19.44 5.50 3.90
N PRO A 183 19.77 5.87 2.65
CA PRO A 183 19.34 7.14 2.07
C PRO A 183 17.83 7.16 1.78
N LYS A 184 17.21 5.99 1.55
CA LYS A 184 15.75 5.87 1.34
C LYS A 184 15.05 6.07 2.69
N LYS A 185 14.10 6.99 2.71
CA LYS A 185 13.15 7.17 3.82
C LYS A 185 11.82 6.54 3.43
N LEU A 186 11.11 6.05 4.43
CA LEU A 186 9.71 5.66 4.29
C LEU A 186 8.87 6.53 5.21
N TYR A 187 7.66 6.82 4.79
CA TYR A 187 6.71 7.66 5.48
C TYR A 187 5.56 6.76 5.94
N ALA A 188 5.47 6.54 7.25
CA ALA A 188 4.52 5.61 7.83
C ALA A 188 3.38 6.37 8.52
N THR A 189 2.15 6.03 8.18
CA THR A 189 0.95 6.57 8.85
C THR A 189 0.47 5.69 9.98
N ASN A 190 1.06 4.50 10.17
CA ASN A 190 0.73 3.54 11.23
C ASN A 190 1.95 2.66 11.53
N LEU A 191 1.83 1.80 12.54
CA LEU A 191 2.83 0.76 12.81
C LEU A 191 2.15 -0.58 13.11
N ILE A 192 1.65 -1.23 12.06
CA ILE A 192 1.18 -2.62 12.08
C ILE A 192 1.97 -3.44 11.07
N VAL A 193 2.92 -4.21 11.59
CA VAL A 193 3.74 -5.19 10.90
C VAL A 193 3.42 -6.57 11.48
N PRO A 194 2.52 -7.34 10.83
CA PRO A 194 2.29 -8.73 11.18
C PRO A 194 3.57 -9.57 11.04
N VAL A 195 3.49 -10.85 11.35
CA VAL A 195 4.65 -11.75 11.31
C VAL A 195 5.12 -11.91 9.86
N ILE A 196 6.27 -11.32 9.54
CA ILE A 196 6.89 -11.38 8.21
C ILE A 196 8.37 -11.73 8.33
N PRO A 197 9.05 -12.17 7.24
CA PRO A 197 10.50 -12.30 7.25
C PRO A 197 11.19 -10.99 7.62
N SER A 198 12.19 -11.06 8.49
CA SER A 198 12.97 -9.88 8.90
C SER A 198 13.67 -9.20 7.72
N SER A 199 13.95 -9.94 6.65
CA SER A 199 14.55 -9.43 5.41
C SER A 199 13.69 -8.39 4.68
N ASN A 200 12.39 -8.30 4.99
CA ASN A 200 11.50 -7.35 4.36
C ASN A 200 11.84 -5.90 4.73
N ALA A 201 12.38 -5.65 5.94
CA ALA A 201 12.80 -4.31 6.35
C ALA A 201 13.96 -3.76 5.50
N PRO A 202 15.13 -4.43 5.38
CA PRO A 202 16.20 -3.94 4.53
C PRO A 202 15.74 -3.73 3.08
N GLU A 203 14.92 -4.63 2.53
CA GLU A 203 14.35 -4.48 1.19
C GLU A 203 13.50 -3.22 1.04
N ALA A 204 12.54 -2.99 1.95
CA ALA A 204 11.65 -1.82 1.89
C ALA A 204 12.46 -0.51 1.87
N PHE A 205 13.56 -0.46 2.64
CA PHE A 205 14.49 0.67 2.71
C PHE A 205 15.60 0.64 1.66
N GLY A 206 15.53 -0.22 0.64
CA GLY A 206 16.46 -0.24 -0.49
C GLY A 206 17.85 -0.81 -0.18
N ALA A 207 18.02 -1.48 0.95
CA ALA A 207 19.23 -2.19 1.34
C ALA A 207 19.17 -3.67 0.90
N ASN A 208 18.89 -3.90 -0.38
CA ASN A 208 18.54 -5.22 -0.96
C ASN A 208 19.59 -6.33 -0.77
N GLU A 209 20.86 -5.96 -0.56
CA GLU A 209 21.96 -6.89 -0.34
C GLU A 209 22.20 -7.19 1.15
N SER A 210 21.46 -6.55 2.06
CA SER A 210 21.58 -6.81 3.50
C SER A 210 20.68 -7.97 3.93
N VAL A 211 21.22 -8.82 4.81
CA VAL A 211 20.41 -9.84 5.49
C VAL A 211 19.45 -9.20 6.49
N GLY A 212 18.32 -9.85 6.72
CA GLY A 212 17.30 -9.44 7.68
C GLY A 212 17.70 -9.82 9.09
N ALA A 213 18.62 -9.06 9.69
CA ALA A 213 18.97 -9.14 11.11
C ALA A 213 19.76 -7.89 11.54
N LEU A 214 19.76 -7.59 12.84
CA LEU A 214 20.58 -6.54 13.46
C LEU A 214 20.36 -5.16 12.84
N TRP A 215 19.12 -4.89 12.45
CA TRP A 215 18.68 -3.63 11.89
C TRP A 215 17.71 -2.95 12.84
N MET A 216 17.56 -1.64 12.67
CA MET A 216 16.52 -0.90 13.39
C MET A 216 15.97 0.21 12.51
N VAL A 217 14.74 0.61 12.81
CA VAL A 217 14.08 1.76 12.19
C VAL A 217 13.68 2.75 13.28
N HIS A 218 14.10 3.99 13.10
CA HIS A 218 13.73 5.11 13.95
C HIS A 218 12.75 6.01 13.18
N TYR A 219 11.49 5.97 13.60
CA TYR A 219 10.40 6.80 13.10
C TYR A 219 10.30 8.09 13.93
N LYS A 220 10.12 9.23 13.26
CA LYS A 220 9.88 10.53 13.90
C LYS A 220 8.71 11.25 13.25
N GLY A 221 7.82 11.81 14.05
CA GLY A 221 6.76 12.68 13.56
C GLY A 221 6.09 13.44 14.70
N GLN A 222 4.84 13.82 14.48
CA GLN A 222 4.01 14.51 15.45
C GLN A 222 2.81 13.66 15.84
N LEU A 223 2.37 13.81 17.07
CA LEU A 223 1.18 13.20 17.62
C LEU A 223 0.22 14.32 18.02
N VAL A 224 -0.90 14.41 17.32
CA VAL A 224 -1.91 15.44 17.53
C VAL A 224 -3.29 14.84 17.28
N HIS A 225 -4.31 15.42 17.89
CA HIS A 225 -5.70 15.06 17.66
C HIS A 225 -6.54 16.35 17.63
N ASN A 226 -7.56 16.41 16.79
CA ASN A 226 -8.46 17.57 16.65
C ASN A 226 -9.36 17.77 17.88
N GLU A 227 -9.70 16.69 18.58
CA GLU A 227 -10.52 16.66 19.80
C GLU A 227 -9.70 16.26 21.03
N PRO A 228 -10.15 16.61 22.26
CA PRO A 228 -9.45 16.18 23.46
C PRO A 228 -9.55 14.66 23.59
N ILE A 229 -8.41 13.99 23.83
CA ILE A 229 -8.37 12.53 23.92
C ILE A 229 -7.40 12.08 25.00
N THR A 230 -7.83 11.09 25.79
CA THR A 230 -6.97 10.33 26.70
C THR A 230 -6.92 8.89 26.24
N PHE A 231 -5.72 8.39 25.96
CA PHE A 231 -5.51 7.05 25.40
C PHE A 231 -4.17 6.48 25.87
N ARG A 232 -3.93 5.19 25.65
CA ARG A 232 -2.63 4.56 25.85
C ARG A 232 -2.32 3.60 24.72
N PHE A 233 -1.04 3.34 24.51
CA PHE A 233 -0.60 2.37 23.52
C PHE A 233 -0.59 0.94 24.08
N TRP A 234 -0.95 -0.01 23.24
CA TRP A 234 -0.66 -1.43 23.43
C TRP A 234 0.29 -1.87 22.34
N GLY A 235 1.42 -2.46 22.71
CA GLY A 235 2.45 -2.86 21.77
C GLY A 235 2.84 -4.33 21.83
N MET A 236 3.34 -4.83 20.71
CA MET A 236 4.09 -6.08 20.64
C MET A 236 5.22 -5.92 19.61
N ALA A 237 6.36 -6.55 19.84
CA ALA A 237 7.53 -6.44 18.99
C ALA A 237 8.40 -7.70 19.05
N ASP A 238 8.99 -8.04 17.90
CA ASP A 238 10.08 -9.00 17.72
C ASP A 238 11.21 -8.28 16.95
N GLU A 239 12.26 -7.77 17.60
CA GLU A 239 12.70 -8.11 18.96
C GLU A 239 12.26 -7.10 20.05
N PHE A 240 12.19 -5.80 19.73
CA PHE A 240 11.89 -4.76 20.73
C PHE A 240 11.13 -3.58 20.15
N MET A 241 10.50 -2.80 21.04
CA MET A 241 9.89 -1.50 20.69
C MET A 241 10.09 -0.50 21.82
N ALA A 242 10.34 0.75 21.45
CA ALA A 242 10.29 1.89 22.36
C ALA A 242 9.53 3.05 21.70
N VAL A 243 8.56 3.62 22.41
CA VAL A 243 7.75 4.76 21.98
C VAL A 243 8.00 5.91 22.94
N ARG A 244 8.30 7.08 22.38
CA ARG A 244 8.55 8.31 23.11
C ARG A 244 7.59 9.38 22.65
N VAL A 245 6.89 10.03 23.58
CA VAL A 245 5.95 11.13 23.30
C VAL A 245 6.29 12.30 24.20
N GLY A 246 6.39 13.51 23.63
CA GLY A 246 6.68 14.71 24.42
C GLY A 246 8.06 14.70 25.10
N GLY A 247 8.96 13.79 24.70
CA GLY A 247 10.26 13.60 25.34
C GLY A 247 10.30 12.51 26.42
N GLU A 248 9.18 11.85 26.73
CA GLU A 248 9.09 10.79 27.75
C GLU A 248 8.83 9.42 27.11
N LEU A 249 9.39 8.36 27.68
CA LEU A 249 9.08 6.98 27.27
C LEU A 249 7.69 6.61 27.80
N VAL A 250 6.78 6.23 26.91
CA VAL A 250 5.38 5.88 27.26
C VAL A 250 5.06 4.41 27.04
N LEU A 251 5.94 3.69 26.32
CA LEU A 251 5.85 2.25 26.09
C LEU A 251 7.23 1.76 25.67
N ALA A 252 7.82 0.80 26.38
CA ALA A 252 9.08 0.21 25.95
C ALA A 252 9.25 -1.22 26.48
N PHE A 253 9.63 -2.15 25.61
CA PHE A 253 9.83 -3.54 26.03
C PHE A 253 10.73 -4.31 25.06
N ASP A 254 11.30 -5.38 25.58
CA ASP A 254 12.11 -6.36 24.85
C ASP A 254 11.32 -7.66 24.65
N TRP A 255 11.87 -8.56 23.83
CA TRP A 255 11.39 -9.93 23.74
C TRP A 255 11.42 -10.61 25.12
N PRO A 256 10.30 -11.20 25.60
CA PRO A 256 10.12 -11.58 27.00
C PRO A 256 10.71 -12.97 27.35
N HIS A 257 11.90 -13.28 26.84
CA HIS A 257 12.59 -14.53 27.13
C HIS A 257 14.04 -14.27 27.49
N ALA A 258 14.54 -14.92 28.54
CA ALA A 258 15.97 -14.90 28.83
C ALA A 258 16.77 -15.53 27.66
N PRO A 259 17.92 -14.96 27.25
CA PRO A 259 18.62 -13.82 27.86
C PRO A 259 18.24 -12.45 27.26
N LEU A 260 17.21 -12.36 26.41
CA LEU A 260 16.80 -11.15 25.68
C LEU A 260 15.98 -10.18 26.52
N GLU A 261 15.24 -10.70 27.50
CA GLU A 261 14.45 -9.89 28.40
C GLU A 261 15.34 -8.84 29.08
N ARG A 262 14.95 -7.55 28.95
CA ARG A 262 15.64 -6.39 29.52
C ARG A 262 17.04 -6.13 28.95
N ALA A 263 17.42 -6.79 27.86
CA ALA A 263 18.73 -6.59 27.24
C ALA A 263 18.89 -5.23 26.53
N ILE A 264 17.79 -4.61 26.07
CA ILE A 264 17.83 -3.28 25.43
C ILE A 264 17.19 -2.23 26.31
N ILE A 265 15.99 -2.45 26.84
CA ILE A 265 15.30 -1.43 27.65
C ILE A 265 15.92 -1.34 29.05
N GLY A 266 16.37 -2.46 29.62
CA GLY A 266 16.84 -2.50 31.01
C GLY A 266 15.78 -1.93 31.97
N ASN A 267 16.22 -1.09 32.91
CA ASN A 267 15.34 -0.49 33.92
C ASN A 267 14.78 0.88 33.51
N LEU A 268 14.82 1.23 32.21
CA LEU A 268 14.43 2.57 31.74
C LEU A 268 12.91 2.81 31.80
N TRP A 269 12.11 1.76 31.73
CA TRP A 269 10.65 1.84 31.74
C TRP A 269 10.02 0.51 32.16
N TYR A 270 8.87 0.57 32.83
CA TYR A 270 8.06 -0.60 33.22
C TYR A 270 6.59 -0.27 32.98
N SER A 271 5.80 -1.28 32.64
CA SER A 271 4.34 -1.14 32.61
C SER A 271 3.78 -1.33 34.02
N ASP A 272 2.90 -0.43 34.43
CA ASP A 272 2.12 -0.54 35.67
C ASP A 272 0.77 -1.27 35.45
N SER A 273 0.45 -1.66 34.22
CA SER A 273 -0.81 -2.31 33.89
C SER A 273 -0.80 -3.80 34.22
N ALA A 274 -1.83 -4.28 34.90
CA ALA A 274 -2.06 -5.71 35.16
C ALA A 274 -2.38 -6.53 33.88
N ASP A 275 -2.74 -5.86 32.78
CA ASP A 275 -3.01 -6.53 31.50
C ASP A 275 -1.75 -6.71 30.63
N THR A 276 -0.59 -6.20 31.07
CA THR A 276 0.68 -6.44 30.39
C THR A 276 1.00 -7.94 30.35
N ARG A 277 1.37 -8.42 29.16
CA ARG A 277 1.65 -9.83 28.83
C ARG A 277 0.48 -10.79 29.12
N LYS A 278 -0.76 -10.30 29.06
CA LYS A 278 -1.97 -11.11 29.23
C LYS A 278 -2.49 -11.72 27.93
N TYR A 279 -2.54 -10.92 26.86
CA TYR A 279 -3.15 -11.30 25.58
C TYR A 279 -2.12 -11.39 24.45
N TYR A 280 -2.22 -12.41 23.59
CA TYR A 280 -1.41 -12.51 22.38
C TYR A 280 -1.83 -11.47 21.34
N MET A 281 -0.84 -10.89 20.65
CA MET A 281 -0.96 -9.92 19.57
C MET A 281 0.26 -10.09 18.67
N GLY A 282 0.10 -10.50 17.40
CA GLY A 282 1.23 -10.98 16.61
C GLY A 282 1.95 -12.12 17.34
N ASN A 283 3.23 -12.37 17.07
CA ASN A 283 3.91 -13.58 17.57
C ASN A 283 4.23 -13.62 19.09
N ASN A 284 3.78 -12.66 19.89
CA ASN A 284 3.96 -12.69 21.35
C ASN A 284 2.80 -12.01 22.09
N ARG A 285 2.93 -11.84 23.42
CA ARG A 285 1.94 -11.15 24.24
C ARG A 285 2.20 -9.65 24.29
N SER A 286 1.11 -8.89 24.19
CA SER A 286 1.09 -7.43 24.22
C SER A 286 1.61 -6.85 25.54
N VAL A 287 2.14 -5.63 25.49
CA VAL A 287 2.57 -4.81 26.63
C VAL A 287 1.77 -3.51 26.59
N VAL A 288 1.31 -3.07 27.76
CA VAL A 288 0.44 -1.90 27.88
C VAL A 288 1.25 -0.69 28.35
N GLY A 289 1.14 0.41 27.61
CA GLY A 289 1.83 1.66 27.88
C GLY A 289 1.11 2.56 28.87
N ASP A 290 1.68 3.74 29.06
CA ASP A 290 1.18 4.77 29.95
C ASP A 290 0.02 5.56 29.31
N TRP A 291 -0.85 6.13 30.14
CA TRP A 291 -1.91 7.03 29.68
C TRP A 291 -1.32 8.36 29.22
N ILE A 292 -1.78 8.80 28.05
CA ILE A 292 -1.40 10.04 27.38
C ILE A 292 -2.65 10.87 27.20
N THR A 293 -2.60 12.16 27.53
CA THR A 293 -3.67 13.11 27.25
C THR A 293 -3.19 14.13 26.24
N LEU A 294 -3.92 14.27 25.14
CA LEU A 294 -3.67 15.29 24.13
C LEU A 294 -4.69 16.41 24.25
N GLU A 295 -4.18 17.63 24.26
CA GLU A 295 -5.00 18.80 24.07
C GLU A 295 -5.32 18.99 22.58
N PRO A 296 -6.54 19.45 22.24
CA PRO A 296 -6.96 19.70 20.86
C PRO A 296 -5.95 20.53 20.07
N GLY A 297 -5.51 20.02 18.92
CA GLY A 297 -4.65 20.73 17.98
C GLY A 297 -3.25 21.09 18.50
N LYS A 298 -2.83 20.54 19.66
CA LYS A 298 -1.47 20.75 20.20
C LYS A 298 -0.58 19.56 19.87
N PRO A 299 0.31 19.66 18.87
CA PRO A 299 1.17 18.55 18.51
C PRO A 299 2.24 18.29 19.58
N LEU A 300 2.45 17.01 19.88
CA LEU A 300 3.58 16.53 20.67
C LEU A 300 4.55 15.77 19.75
N PRO A 301 5.88 15.94 19.93
CA PRO A 301 6.84 15.14 19.19
C PRO A 301 6.68 13.66 19.57
N MET A 302 6.63 12.79 18.57
CA MET A 302 6.55 11.35 18.73
C MET A 302 7.71 10.66 18.01
N GLU A 303 8.35 9.73 18.70
CA GLU A 303 9.40 8.89 18.15
C GLU A 303 9.08 7.42 18.44
N ILE A 304 9.26 6.55 17.45
CA ILE A 304 9.15 5.09 17.63
C ILE A 304 10.44 4.45 17.15
N LEU A 305 11.00 3.59 17.98
CA LEU A 305 12.17 2.77 17.66
C LEU A 305 11.75 1.30 17.67
N ILE A 306 12.01 0.62 16.55
CA ILE A 306 11.85 -0.82 16.39
C ILE A 306 13.13 -1.42 15.83
N GLY A 307 13.32 -2.72 16.02
CA GLY A 307 14.40 -3.45 15.37
C GLY A 307 14.34 -4.93 15.66
N ASP A 308 15.08 -5.69 14.87
CA ASP A 308 15.01 -7.14 14.88
C ASP A 308 16.38 -7.80 14.73
N ASN A 309 16.53 -8.99 15.31
CA ASN A 309 17.73 -9.83 15.30
C ASN A 309 17.59 -11.07 14.38
N GLY A 310 16.68 -10.99 13.42
CA GLY A 310 16.56 -11.92 12.30
C GLY A 310 15.63 -13.08 12.51
N GLY A 311 15.40 -13.84 11.43
CA GLY A 311 14.28 -14.78 11.36
C GLY A 311 13.02 -14.06 10.88
N VAL A 312 12.05 -13.92 11.78
CA VAL A 312 10.82 -13.18 11.52
C VAL A 312 10.82 -11.89 12.33
N ALA A 313 10.13 -10.88 11.83
CA ALA A 313 9.90 -9.64 12.56
C ALA A 313 8.39 -9.40 12.68
N SER A 314 7.98 -8.78 13.78
CA SER A 314 6.58 -8.39 13.97
C SER A 314 6.53 -7.17 14.90
N PHE A 315 5.71 -6.17 14.56
CA PHE A 315 5.57 -4.94 15.35
C PHE A 315 4.12 -4.48 15.31
N PHE A 316 3.51 -4.33 16.47
CA PHE A 316 2.15 -3.82 16.59
C PHE A 316 2.18 -2.61 17.51
N LEU A 317 1.55 -1.52 17.08
CA LEU A 317 1.21 -0.40 17.92
C LEU A 317 -0.30 -0.13 17.77
N THR A 318 -1.06 -0.45 18.80
CA THR A 318 -2.51 -0.27 18.88
C THR A 318 -2.87 0.70 19.99
N VAL A 319 -4.12 1.18 19.98
CA VAL A 319 -4.58 2.28 20.82
C VAL A 319 -5.79 1.86 21.63
N GLU A 320 -5.72 2.05 22.95
CA GLU A 320 -6.86 1.97 23.84
C GLU A 320 -7.24 3.39 24.28
N VAL A 321 -8.48 3.78 24.01
CA VAL A 321 -9.05 5.07 24.42
C VAL A 321 -9.76 4.89 25.76
N GLN A 322 -9.53 5.82 26.68
CA GLN A 322 -10.08 5.72 28.03
C GLN A 322 -11.61 5.69 28.00
N GLY A 323 -12.20 4.68 28.66
CA GLY A 323 -13.64 4.53 28.78
C GLY A 323 -14.35 3.98 27.54
N VAL A 324 -13.63 3.60 26.49
CA VAL A 324 -14.20 2.95 25.30
C VAL A 324 -14.19 1.43 25.50
N GLU A 325 -15.31 0.78 25.19
CA GLU A 325 -15.41 -0.68 25.13
C GLU A 325 -15.06 -1.19 23.73
N TYR A 326 -14.37 -2.33 23.69
CA TYR A 326 -13.92 -2.96 22.45
C TYR A 326 -14.53 -4.35 22.29
N GLU A 327 -14.70 -4.75 21.03
CA GLU A 327 -14.99 -6.15 20.71
C GLU A 327 -13.86 -7.05 21.23
N HIS A 328 -14.22 -8.28 21.60
CA HIS A 328 -13.26 -9.23 22.14
C HIS A 328 -12.87 -10.28 21.08
N ASN A 329 -11.58 -10.62 21.06
CA ASN A 329 -11.07 -11.73 20.28
C ASN A 329 -11.35 -13.07 20.96
N ARG A 330 -10.85 -14.17 20.39
CA ARG A 330 -11.09 -15.53 20.92
C ARG A 330 -10.40 -15.79 22.26
N GLN A 331 -9.37 -15.03 22.61
CA GLN A 331 -8.73 -15.06 23.92
C GLN A 331 -9.45 -14.19 24.95
N ASN A 332 -10.60 -13.60 24.59
CA ASN A 332 -11.30 -12.61 25.39
C ASN A 332 -10.42 -11.39 25.72
N GLY A 333 -9.51 -11.03 24.80
CA GLY A 333 -8.75 -9.78 24.80
C GLY A 333 -9.39 -8.75 23.87
N PRO A 334 -9.17 -7.45 24.10
CA PRO A 334 -9.76 -6.41 23.27
C PRO A 334 -9.14 -6.39 21.87
N ILE A 335 -9.98 -6.22 20.84
CA ILE A 335 -9.56 -5.96 19.46
C ILE A 335 -9.35 -4.46 19.34
N LEU A 336 -8.13 -4.03 19.65
CA LEU A 336 -7.78 -2.62 19.66
C LEU A 336 -7.55 -2.07 18.26
N PRO A 337 -7.91 -0.79 17.99
CA PRO A 337 -7.57 -0.12 16.75
C PRO A 337 -6.06 0.11 16.63
N ALA A 338 -5.54 0.03 15.41
CA ALA A 338 -4.17 0.41 15.10
C ALA A 338 -3.94 1.90 15.42
N PHE A 339 -2.75 2.23 15.91
CA PHE A 339 -2.29 3.61 15.89
C PHE A 339 -2.19 4.08 14.44
N LYS A 340 -2.85 5.18 14.10
CA LYS A 340 -2.84 5.75 12.75
C LYS A 340 -2.92 7.28 12.74
N THR A 341 -2.16 7.92 11.88
CA THR A 341 -2.16 9.38 11.64
C THR A 341 -2.97 9.77 10.39
N ALA A 342 -3.36 8.78 9.59
CA ALA A 342 -4.27 8.91 8.47
C ALA A 342 -5.09 7.62 8.32
N GLU A 343 -6.21 7.69 7.61
CA GLU A 343 -6.91 6.47 7.20
C GLU A 343 -6.04 5.65 6.26
N MET A 344 -6.05 4.33 6.44
CA MET A 344 -5.27 3.43 5.61
C MET A 344 -5.93 3.30 4.24
N SER A 345 -5.14 3.47 3.16
CA SER A 345 -5.62 3.19 1.81
C SER A 345 -5.91 1.70 1.64
N HIS A 346 -6.74 1.36 0.66
CA HIS A 346 -7.02 -0.04 0.31
C HIS A 346 -5.72 -0.80 -0.01
N ASP A 347 -4.77 -0.18 -0.73
CA ASP A 347 -3.49 -0.80 -1.09
C ASP A 347 -2.64 -1.13 0.17
N LEU A 348 -2.64 -0.25 1.16
CA LEU A 348 -1.94 -0.50 2.43
C LEU A 348 -2.65 -1.60 3.25
N LEU A 349 -3.98 -1.60 3.24
CA LEU A 349 -4.77 -2.67 3.84
C LEU A 349 -4.54 -4.01 3.14
N ASP A 350 -4.35 -4.04 1.81
CA ASP A 350 -3.97 -5.25 1.07
C ASP A 350 -2.64 -5.80 1.58
N VAL A 351 -1.62 -4.93 1.73
CA VAL A 351 -0.31 -5.33 2.28
C VAL A 351 -0.44 -5.91 3.69
N ILE A 352 -1.17 -5.25 4.58
CA ILE A 352 -1.28 -5.68 5.99
C ILE A 352 -2.19 -6.92 6.12
N TYR A 353 -3.36 -6.95 5.49
CA TYR A 353 -4.29 -8.09 5.56
C TYR A 353 -3.76 -9.35 4.89
N ASN A 354 -2.80 -9.24 3.98
CA ASN A 354 -2.14 -10.43 3.45
C ASN A 354 -1.49 -11.24 4.59
N GLU A 355 -1.04 -10.58 5.66
CA GLU A 355 -0.29 -11.20 6.76
C GLU A 355 -0.98 -11.13 8.14
N LEU A 356 -1.96 -10.25 8.32
CA LEU A 356 -2.64 -10.04 9.61
C LEU A 356 -3.74 -11.06 9.87
N HIS A 357 -3.70 -11.77 11.02
CA HIS A 357 -4.76 -12.69 11.41
C HIS A 357 -6.04 -11.96 11.79
N VAL A 358 -7.20 -12.54 11.46
CA VAL A 358 -8.51 -11.99 11.82
C VAL A 358 -8.64 -11.89 13.34
N GLY A 359 -9.03 -10.71 13.84
CA GLY A 359 -9.26 -10.47 15.27
C GLY A 359 -8.02 -10.06 16.08
N GLU A 360 -6.87 -9.82 15.46
CA GLU A 360 -5.67 -9.32 16.19
C GLU A 360 -5.73 -7.81 16.45
N ALA A 361 -6.13 -7.03 15.45
CA ALA A 361 -6.28 -5.58 15.54
C ALA A 361 -7.36 -5.10 14.55
N SER A 362 -7.98 -3.97 14.87
CA SER A 362 -8.83 -3.24 13.93
C SER A 362 -8.00 -2.21 13.16
N LEU A 363 -8.06 -2.20 11.83
CA LEU A 363 -7.30 -1.25 11.01
C LEU A 363 -8.13 -0.05 10.56
N THR A 364 -9.45 -0.18 10.59
CA THR A 364 -10.39 0.81 10.04
C THR A 364 -11.10 1.62 11.13
N ASN A 365 -11.12 1.13 12.37
CA ASN A 365 -11.79 1.83 13.48
C ASN A 365 -10.79 2.63 14.33
N GLY A 366 -11.31 3.35 15.33
CA GLY A 366 -10.52 4.08 16.30
C GLY A 366 -10.07 5.47 15.84
N PRO A 367 -9.34 6.19 16.70
CA PRO A 367 -8.93 7.56 16.43
C PRO A 367 -7.92 7.66 15.27
N VAL A 368 -7.99 8.75 14.54
CA VAL A 368 -6.96 9.17 13.58
C VAL A 368 -6.23 10.37 14.16
N PHE A 369 -4.94 10.22 14.45
CA PHE A 369 -4.13 11.25 15.08
C PHE A 369 -3.69 12.31 14.06
N ARG A 370 -4.59 13.28 13.85
CA ARG A 370 -4.39 14.50 13.05
C ARG A 370 -5.24 15.64 13.60
N ASP A 371 -4.90 16.88 13.24
CA ASP A 371 -5.59 18.11 13.65
C ASP A 371 -6.36 18.81 12.52
N TYR A 372 -6.40 18.18 11.34
CA TYR A 372 -7.16 18.67 10.19
C TYR A 372 -8.23 17.66 9.77
N ASP A 373 -9.37 18.19 9.33
CA ASP A 373 -10.40 17.39 8.69
C ASP A 373 -10.06 17.16 7.22
N ILE A 374 -10.32 15.96 6.72
CA ILE A 374 -10.39 15.72 5.29
C ILE A 374 -11.83 16.02 4.89
N PRO A 375 -12.09 16.90 3.90
CA PRO A 375 -13.43 17.11 3.40
C PRO A 375 -14.06 15.76 3.06
N SER A 376 -15.29 15.53 3.51
CA SER A 376 -16.01 14.26 3.49
C SER A 376 -16.35 13.69 2.10
N GLY A 377 -15.61 14.07 1.06
CA GLY A 377 -15.72 13.58 -0.33
C GLY A 377 -14.56 12.70 -0.83
N THR A 378 -13.48 12.52 -0.08
CA THR A 378 -12.29 11.75 -0.53
C THR A 378 -12.06 10.44 0.20
N VAL A 379 -12.92 10.08 1.17
CA VAL A 379 -12.97 8.71 1.66
C VAL A 379 -13.79 7.92 0.65
N ALA A 380 -13.16 6.98 -0.06
CA ALA A 380 -13.86 5.99 -0.86
C ALA A 380 -14.73 5.15 0.07
N ASN A 381 -15.92 5.66 0.37
CA ASN A 381 -17.00 4.89 0.92
C ASN A 381 -17.41 3.90 -0.17
N ASP A 382 -16.94 2.66 -0.06
CA ASP A 382 -17.59 1.49 -0.64
C ASP A 382 -18.96 1.31 0.03
N ALA A 383 -19.86 2.26 -0.23
CA ALA A 383 -21.26 2.12 0.08
C ALA A 383 -21.82 1.07 -0.88
N ALA A 384 -22.31 -0.02 -0.31
CA ALA A 384 -23.02 -1.09 -1.00
C ALA A 384 -23.97 -0.51 -2.07
N VAL A 385 -23.59 -0.67 -3.33
CA VAL A 385 -24.46 -0.37 -4.47
C VAL A 385 -25.62 -1.35 -4.39
N LYS A 386 -26.79 -0.85 -3.98
CA LYS A 386 -28.05 -1.56 -4.17
C LYS A 386 -28.19 -1.86 -5.67
N PRO A 387 -28.52 -3.10 -6.06
CA PRO A 387 -28.68 -3.44 -7.46
C PRO A 387 -29.82 -2.60 -8.05
N SER A 388 -29.48 -1.75 -9.02
CA SER A 388 -30.45 -1.20 -9.96
C SER A 388 -31.02 -2.37 -10.77
N PRO A 389 -32.32 -2.36 -11.15
CA PRO A 389 -32.92 -3.48 -11.87
C PRO A 389 -32.12 -3.75 -13.15
N ALA A 390 -31.75 -5.02 -13.34
CA ALA A 390 -31.10 -5.51 -14.52
C ALA A 390 -31.94 -5.16 -15.74
N GLU A 391 -31.41 -4.28 -16.58
CA GLU A 391 -31.83 -4.21 -17.97
C GLU A 391 -31.27 -5.48 -18.63
N GLU A 392 -32.16 -6.35 -19.06
CA GLU A 392 -31.83 -7.65 -19.65
C GLU A 392 -30.86 -7.45 -20.83
N ALA A 393 -29.61 -7.81 -20.62
CA ALA A 393 -28.64 -7.94 -21.69
C ALA A 393 -29.09 -9.08 -22.60
N LEU A 394 -29.60 -8.70 -23.77
CA LEU A 394 -29.88 -9.62 -24.87
C LEU A 394 -28.58 -10.35 -25.26
N PRO A 395 -28.67 -11.61 -25.71
CA PRO A 395 -27.52 -12.38 -26.15
C PRO A 395 -26.84 -11.67 -27.33
N VAL A 396 -25.54 -11.40 -27.22
CA VAL A 396 -24.73 -10.88 -28.31
C VAL A 396 -24.43 -12.05 -29.26
N ASP A 397 -25.21 -12.11 -30.33
CA ASP A 397 -24.95 -12.93 -31.50
C ASP A 397 -23.84 -12.26 -32.32
N HIS A 398 -22.69 -12.92 -32.46
CA HIS A 398 -21.62 -12.48 -33.37
C HIS A 398 -21.95 -12.92 -34.81
N SER A 399 -23.09 -12.48 -35.33
CA SER A 399 -23.30 -12.33 -36.75
C SER A 399 -23.08 -10.87 -37.07
N VAL A 400 -22.17 -10.57 -38.02
CA VAL A 400 -22.16 -9.27 -38.70
C VAL A 400 -23.61 -8.93 -39.02
N GLU A 401 -24.16 -7.84 -38.49
CA GLU A 401 -25.53 -7.46 -38.83
C GLU A 401 -25.60 -7.34 -40.36
N ASP A 402 -26.39 -8.24 -40.97
CA ASP A 402 -26.80 -8.23 -42.38
C ASP A 402 -27.65 -6.99 -42.67
N LYS A 403 -27.03 -5.81 -42.57
CA LYS A 403 -27.65 -4.54 -42.91
C LYS A 403 -27.32 -4.23 -44.36
N MET A 404 -28.36 -4.29 -45.19
CA MET A 404 -28.34 -3.71 -46.53
C MET A 404 -27.82 -2.28 -46.45
N ARG A 405 -26.74 -2.00 -47.18
CA ARG A 405 -26.13 -0.67 -47.24
C ARG A 405 -25.98 -0.22 -48.69
N THR A 406 -25.86 1.08 -48.89
CA THR A 406 -25.50 1.66 -50.18
C THR A 406 -23.98 1.60 -50.34
N TRP A 407 -23.52 0.85 -51.34
CA TRP A 407 -22.13 0.77 -51.75
C TRP A 407 -21.89 1.75 -52.89
N THR A 408 -20.82 2.51 -52.81
CA THR A 408 -20.40 3.49 -53.81
C THR A 408 -19.14 2.98 -54.51
N PHE A 409 -19.20 2.91 -55.83
CA PHE A 409 -18.05 2.58 -56.65
C PHE A 409 -17.22 3.83 -56.95
N ALA A 410 -15.96 3.67 -57.32
CA ALA A 410 -15.03 4.75 -57.70
C ALA A 410 -15.49 5.61 -58.90
N ASN A 411 -16.62 5.27 -59.53
CA ASN A 411 -17.25 6.01 -60.62
C ASN A 411 -18.64 6.57 -60.24
N ASP A 412 -18.88 6.78 -58.94
CA ASP A 412 -20.11 7.32 -58.34
C ASP A 412 -21.39 6.49 -58.56
N ARG A 413 -21.27 5.28 -59.12
CA ARG A 413 -22.40 4.35 -59.20
C ARG A 413 -22.64 3.73 -57.83
N THR A 414 -23.90 3.55 -57.47
CA THR A 414 -24.26 2.90 -56.21
C THR A 414 -25.00 1.58 -56.41
N ILE A 415 -24.88 0.69 -55.43
CA ILE A 415 -25.71 -0.51 -55.32
C ILE A 415 -26.13 -0.72 -53.87
N GLU A 416 -27.38 -1.09 -53.64
CA GLU A 416 -27.85 -1.48 -52.31
C GLU A 416 -27.68 -3.00 -52.14
N ALA A 417 -26.83 -3.40 -51.20
CA ALA A 417 -26.47 -4.79 -50.99
C ALA A 417 -25.94 -5.05 -49.58
N GLU A 418 -26.09 -6.29 -49.14
CA GLU A 418 -25.49 -6.91 -47.96
C GLU A 418 -24.05 -7.34 -48.28
N TYR A 419 -23.13 -7.13 -47.34
CA TYR A 419 -21.77 -7.61 -47.45
C TYR A 419 -21.69 -9.09 -47.05
N ILE A 420 -21.09 -9.94 -47.88
CA ILE A 420 -20.97 -11.37 -47.56
C ILE A 420 -19.56 -11.72 -47.08
N ASN A 421 -18.55 -11.46 -47.92
CA ASN A 421 -17.14 -11.70 -47.61
C ASN A 421 -16.25 -11.06 -48.68
N THR A 422 -14.94 -11.10 -48.44
CA THR A 422 -13.92 -10.79 -49.45
C THR A 422 -13.27 -12.09 -49.90
N PHE A 423 -13.17 -12.28 -51.20
CA PHE A 423 -12.52 -13.44 -51.80
C PHE A 423 -11.66 -13.02 -52.99
N SER A 424 -10.37 -13.33 -52.93
CA SER A 424 -9.39 -13.03 -53.99
C SER A 424 -9.40 -11.55 -54.44
N GLY A 425 -9.34 -10.61 -53.49
CA GLY A 425 -9.31 -9.17 -53.76
C GLY A 425 -10.63 -8.58 -54.27
N LYS A 426 -11.76 -9.28 -54.07
CA LYS A 426 -13.09 -8.82 -54.46
C LYS A 426 -14.06 -8.91 -53.29
N ALA A 427 -14.78 -7.83 -53.02
CA ALA A 427 -15.94 -7.84 -52.13
C ALA A 427 -17.11 -8.56 -52.81
N VAL A 428 -17.75 -9.47 -52.08
CA VAL A 428 -18.93 -10.20 -52.52
C VAL A 428 -20.16 -9.58 -51.87
N LEU A 429 -21.01 -8.97 -52.69
CA LEU A 429 -22.19 -8.22 -52.26
C LEU A 429 -23.47 -8.93 -52.70
N LYS A 430 -24.45 -9.06 -51.81
CA LYS A 430 -25.74 -9.71 -52.08
C LYS A 430 -26.87 -8.69 -52.05
N THR A 431 -27.54 -8.52 -53.19
CA THR A 431 -28.69 -7.60 -53.27
C THR A 431 -29.95 -8.18 -52.62
N ALA A 432 -30.97 -7.35 -52.38
CA ALA A 432 -32.29 -7.76 -51.87
C ALA A 432 -32.92 -8.91 -52.66
N LYS A 433 -32.61 -9.00 -53.97
CA LYS A 433 -33.10 -10.02 -54.89
C LYS A 433 -32.28 -11.32 -54.85
N GLY A 434 -31.34 -11.45 -53.92
CA GLY A 434 -30.44 -12.60 -53.78
C GLY A 434 -29.32 -12.67 -54.83
N LYS A 435 -29.17 -11.65 -55.68
CA LYS A 435 -28.10 -11.63 -56.70
C LYS A 435 -26.77 -11.25 -56.07
N MET A 436 -25.75 -12.08 -56.33
CA MET A 436 -24.37 -11.87 -55.88
C MET A 436 -23.57 -11.03 -56.90
N HIS A 437 -22.88 -10.01 -56.42
CA HIS A 437 -21.98 -9.15 -57.18
C HIS A 437 -20.57 -9.28 -56.62
N ARG A 438 -19.57 -9.52 -57.48
CA ARG A 438 -18.16 -9.56 -57.08
C ARG A 438 -17.48 -8.29 -57.59
N VAL A 439 -17.09 -7.42 -56.68
CA VAL A 439 -16.54 -6.10 -56.99
C VAL A 439 -15.07 -6.07 -56.57
N PRO A 440 -14.11 -5.81 -57.48
CA PRO A 440 -12.72 -5.56 -57.10
C PRO A 440 -12.61 -4.46 -56.04
N LEU A 441 -11.81 -4.68 -54.99
CA LEU A 441 -11.65 -3.73 -53.88
C LEU A 441 -11.19 -2.35 -54.36
N GLU A 442 -10.30 -2.31 -55.36
CA GLU A 442 -9.81 -1.08 -56.02
C GLU A 442 -10.92 -0.20 -56.65
N LYS A 443 -12.12 -0.77 -56.84
CA LYS A 443 -13.26 -0.07 -57.43
C LYS A 443 -14.27 0.42 -56.40
N LEU A 444 -14.04 0.14 -55.11
CA LEU A 444 -14.87 0.66 -54.03
C LEU A 444 -14.46 2.09 -53.70
N SER A 445 -15.39 2.86 -53.12
CA SER A 445 -15.06 4.11 -52.46
C SER A 445 -14.12 3.85 -51.27
N ALA A 446 -13.42 4.88 -50.78
CA ALA A 446 -12.55 4.74 -49.61
C ALA A 446 -13.31 4.23 -48.37
N GLU A 447 -14.54 4.73 -48.15
CA GLU A 447 -15.41 4.35 -47.03
C GLU A 447 -15.86 2.88 -47.13
N ASP A 448 -16.25 2.43 -48.34
CA ASP A 448 -16.67 1.04 -48.55
C ASP A 448 -15.48 0.07 -48.51
N LEU A 449 -14.30 0.51 -48.96
CA LEU A 449 -13.07 -0.25 -48.83
C LEU A 449 -12.74 -0.47 -47.35
N GLU A 450 -12.69 0.60 -46.55
CA GLU A 450 -12.46 0.54 -45.11
C GLU A 450 -13.47 -0.39 -44.42
N TYR A 451 -14.75 -0.29 -44.78
CA TYR A 451 -15.76 -1.20 -44.24
C TYR A 451 -15.47 -2.66 -44.58
N THR A 452 -15.09 -2.98 -45.83
CA THR A 452 -14.79 -4.36 -46.23
C THR A 452 -13.54 -4.91 -45.55
N GLU A 453 -12.54 -4.06 -45.30
CA GLU A 453 -11.32 -4.45 -44.60
C GLU A 453 -11.63 -4.74 -43.13
N LEU A 454 -12.34 -3.84 -42.43
CA LEU A 454 -12.78 -4.04 -41.04
C LEU A 454 -13.72 -5.24 -40.88
N ALA A 455 -14.61 -5.49 -41.85
CA ALA A 455 -15.54 -6.63 -41.82
C ALA A 455 -14.87 -7.99 -42.08
N ASN A 456 -13.59 -8.03 -42.49
CA ASN A 456 -12.80 -9.27 -42.56
C ASN A 456 -11.57 -9.17 -41.65
N PRO A 457 -11.73 -9.23 -40.33
CA PRO A 457 -10.58 -9.22 -39.43
C PRO A 457 -9.63 -10.39 -39.71
N PRO A 458 -8.31 -10.21 -39.48
CA PRO A 458 -7.33 -11.24 -39.70
C PRO A 458 -7.52 -12.38 -38.69
N VAL A 459 -7.25 -13.61 -39.12
CA VAL A 459 -7.12 -14.74 -38.17
C VAL A 459 -5.73 -14.62 -37.54
N LEU A 460 -5.71 -14.45 -36.21
CA LEU A 460 -4.49 -14.28 -35.43
C LEU A 460 -4.21 -15.53 -34.59
N ASN A 461 -2.97 -16.02 -34.65
CA ASN A 461 -2.42 -16.85 -33.60
C ASN A 461 -1.82 -15.96 -32.50
N ILE A 462 -2.22 -16.19 -31.25
CA ILE A 462 -1.78 -15.43 -30.09
C ILE A 462 -0.91 -16.34 -29.22
N ASP A 463 0.31 -15.93 -28.88
CA ASP A 463 1.20 -16.64 -27.97
C ASP A 463 1.52 -15.74 -26.77
N PHE A 464 1.09 -16.16 -25.58
CA PHE A 464 1.45 -15.47 -24.34
C PHE A 464 2.87 -15.85 -23.92
N LEU A 465 3.73 -14.85 -23.75
CA LEU A 465 5.12 -15.01 -23.39
C LEU A 465 5.26 -14.87 -21.88
N LYS A 466 5.82 -15.89 -21.24
CA LYS A 466 6.10 -15.92 -19.80
C LYS A 466 7.57 -16.25 -19.57
N GLY A 467 8.33 -15.27 -19.08
CA GLY A 467 9.73 -15.46 -18.71
C GLY A 467 9.93 -15.28 -17.22
N LEU A 468 9.69 -16.31 -16.42
CA LEU A 468 9.90 -16.30 -14.96
C LEU A 468 11.16 -17.08 -14.59
N ASN A 469 11.97 -16.51 -13.71
CA ASN A 469 13.17 -17.13 -13.15
C ASN A 469 13.18 -16.99 -11.63
N GLN A 470 13.80 -17.95 -10.94
CA GLN A 470 14.01 -17.85 -9.50
C GLN A 470 15.27 -17.02 -9.21
N LYS A 471 15.17 -16.07 -8.27
CA LYS A 471 16.33 -15.41 -7.67
C LYS A 471 16.52 -15.96 -6.26
N SER A 472 17.71 -16.46 -5.99
CA SER A 472 18.14 -16.82 -4.64
C SER A 472 19.10 -15.77 -4.11
N TYR A 473 19.12 -15.64 -2.78
CA TYR A 473 19.99 -14.72 -2.06
C TYR A 473 20.94 -15.52 -1.17
N SER A 474 22.18 -15.07 -1.07
CA SER A 474 23.15 -15.63 -0.14
C SER A 474 23.20 -14.76 1.10
N GLY A 475 23.24 -15.37 2.29
CA GLY A 475 23.57 -14.65 3.53
C GLY A 475 25.01 -14.14 3.58
N GLY A 476 25.87 -14.57 2.65
CA GLY A 476 27.28 -14.21 2.59
C GLY A 476 27.99 -14.60 3.89
N PHE A 477 28.67 -13.63 4.52
CA PHE A 477 29.28 -13.82 5.84
C PHE A 477 28.23 -14.14 6.92
N TYR A 478 26.99 -13.66 6.75
CA TYR A 478 25.86 -13.86 7.64
C TYR A 478 24.93 -14.97 7.13
N ASP A 479 25.49 -16.07 6.61
CA ASP A 479 24.74 -17.27 6.24
C ASP A 479 24.27 -18.04 7.49
N VAL A 480 23.52 -17.33 8.33
CA VAL A 480 22.82 -17.84 9.50
C VAL A 480 21.42 -18.24 9.04
N ALA A 481 20.97 -19.40 9.48
CA ALA A 481 19.64 -19.89 9.12
C ALA A 481 18.56 -18.85 9.43
N ASN A 482 17.72 -18.56 8.44
CA ASN A 482 16.59 -17.61 8.49
C ASN A 482 16.96 -16.11 8.52
N TRP A 483 18.23 -15.73 8.37
CA TRP A 483 18.61 -14.31 8.21
C TRP A 483 18.60 -13.87 6.74
N GLN A 484 18.89 -14.80 5.84
CA GLN A 484 18.87 -14.57 4.41
C GLN A 484 17.45 -14.28 3.91
N ARG A 485 17.38 -13.43 2.90
CA ARG A 485 16.13 -13.19 2.16
C ARG A 485 15.66 -14.48 1.49
N TYR A 486 14.35 -14.73 1.55
CA TYR A 486 13.75 -15.87 0.89
C TYR A 486 13.88 -15.75 -0.64
N PRO A 487 14.05 -16.87 -1.37
CA PRO A 487 14.04 -16.84 -2.82
C PRO A 487 12.69 -16.32 -3.36
N ASP A 488 12.76 -15.49 -4.39
CA ASP A 488 11.57 -15.02 -5.10
C ASP A 488 11.56 -15.52 -6.54
N THR A 489 10.38 -15.50 -7.14
CA THR A 489 10.22 -15.74 -8.57
C THR A 489 9.96 -14.42 -9.25
N ARG A 490 10.79 -14.05 -10.22
CA ARG A 490 10.65 -12.78 -10.92
C ARG A 490 10.73 -12.92 -12.42
N GLY A 491 10.16 -11.96 -13.14
CA GLY A 491 10.27 -11.97 -14.57
C GLY A 491 9.35 -11.01 -15.28
N PHE A 492 9.20 -11.25 -16.58
CA PHE A 492 8.45 -10.40 -17.49
C PHE A 492 7.43 -11.22 -18.26
N PHE A 493 6.34 -10.55 -18.63
CA PHE A 493 5.28 -11.09 -19.48
C PHE A 493 5.27 -10.36 -20.83
N GLY A 494 4.66 -10.97 -21.83
CA GLY A 494 4.53 -10.38 -23.16
C GLY A 494 3.57 -11.16 -24.04
N VAL A 495 3.44 -10.71 -25.28
CA VAL A 495 2.59 -11.36 -26.28
C VAL A 495 3.33 -11.39 -27.61
N ARG A 496 3.20 -12.50 -28.32
CA ARG A 496 3.51 -12.61 -29.74
C ARG A 496 2.23 -12.89 -30.52
N LEU A 497 1.99 -12.14 -31.58
CA LEU A 497 0.87 -12.29 -32.48
C LEU A 497 1.39 -12.64 -33.87
N LYS A 498 0.72 -13.55 -34.56
CA LYS A 498 1.01 -13.86 -35.96
C LYS A 498 -0.28 -13.99 -36.74
N GLN A 499 -0.42 -13.23 -37.82
CA GLN A 499 -1.53 -13.43 -38.74
C GLN A 499 -1.32 -14.72 -39.54
N THR A 500 -2.35 -15.57 -39.56
CA THR A 500 -2.37 -16.84 -40.28
C THR A 500 -3.33 -16.86 -41.46
N SER A 501 -4.29 -15.92 -41.51
CA SER A 501 -5.16 -15.74 -42.67
C SER A 501 -4.39 -15.13 -43.85
N ALA A 502 -4.75 -15.59 -45.07
CA ALA A 502 -4.35 -14.93 -46.30
C ALA A 502 -5.14 -13.61 -46.45
N GLY A 503 -4.47 -12.52 -46.83
CA GLY A 503 -5.06 -11.17 -46.95
C GLY A 503 -4.24 -10.10 -46.23
N GLU A 504 -4.33 -8.86 -46.68
CA GLU A 504 -3.77 -7.70 -45.97
C GLU A 504 -4.82 -7.19 -44.98
N TYR A 505 -4.36 -6.61 -43.88
CA TYR A 505 -5.23 -5.93 -42.93
C TYR A 505 -4.54 -4.64 -42.51
N ASN A 506 -4.98 -3.54 -43.10
CA ASN A 506 -4.28 -2.25 -43.06
C ASN A 506 -4.75 -1.35 -41.91
N HIS A 507 -5.45 -1.92 -40.93
CA HIS A 507 -5.94 -1.18 -39.77
C HIS A 507 -5.13 -1.55 -38.52
N GLU A 508 -4.98 -0.54 -37.67
CA GLU A 508 -4.36 -0.70 -36.36
C GLU A 508 -5.18 -1.65 -35.48
N LEU A 509 -4.46 -2.55 -34.83
CA LEU A 509 -4.99 -3.48 -33.85
C LEU A 509 -4.44 -3.11 -32.47
N GLN A 510 -5.35 -2.93 -31.52
CA GLN A 510 -5.00 -2.73 -30.12
C GLN A 510 -4.92 -4.07 -29.41
N VAL A 511 -3.81 -4.30 -28.71
CA VAL A 511 -3.52 -5.52 -27.96
C VAL A 511 -3.49 -5.18 -26.48
N GLU A 512 -4.33 -5.86 -25.70
CA GLU A 512 -4.37 -5.72 -24.26
C GLU A 512 -4.04 -7.05 -23.59
N MET A 513 -2.98 -7.07 -22.77
CA MET A 513 -2.48 -8.23 -22.05
C MET A 513 -2.73 -8.06 -20.56
N PHE A 514 -3.21 -9.12 -19.92
CA PHE A 514 -3.34 -9.25 -18.48
C PHE A 514 -2.59 -10.49 -18.00
N ALA A 515 -1.67 -10.34 -17.06
CA ALA A 515 -1.02 -11.44 -16.35
C ALA A 515 -1.67 -11.61 -14.97
N ILE A 516 -2.14 -12.82 -14.67
CA ILE A 516 -2.92 -13.10 -13.46
C ILE A 516 -2.12 -13.99 -12.52
N GLY A 517 -2.05 -13.58 -11.27
CA GLY A 517 -1.48 -14.33 -10.16
C GLY A 517 -2.54 -14.85 -9.22
N ARG A 518 -2.11 -15.62 -8.23
CA ARG A 518 -2.94 -16.14 -7.15
C ARG A 518 -2.11 -16.29 -5.88
N GLN A 519 -2.71 -15.99 -4.73
CA GLN A 519 -2.08 -16.25 -3.43
C GLN A 519 -1.73 -17.75 -3.29
N ARG A 520 -0.61 -18.04 -2.61
CA ARG A 520 -0.16 -19.41 -2.29
C ARG A 520 -0.90 -20.05 -1.11
N LYS A 521 -2.05 -19.51 -0.73
CA LYS A 521 -2.87 -20.03 0.37
C LYS A 521 -3.75 -21.20 -0.09
N ARG A 522 -3.94 -22.19 0.79
CA ARG A 522 -4.76 -23.38 0.49
C ARG A 522 -6.26 -23.10 0.47
N VAL A 523 -6.72 -22.16 1.30
CA VAL A 523 -8.14 -21.85 1.49
C VAL A 523 -8.37 -20.36 1.24
N GLY A 524 -9.42 -20.03 0.48
CA GLY A 524 -9.85 -18.64 0.25
C GLY A 524 -8.93 -17.81 -0.66
N ALA A 525 -7.85 -18.41 -1.21
CA ALA A 525 -6.86 -17.69 -2.02
C ALA A 525 -7.50 -16.88 -3.14
N LYS A 526 -7.20 -15.58 -3.13
CA LYS A 526 -7.62 -14.60 -4.12
C LYS A 526 -6.68 -14.56 -5.31
N TYR A 527 -7.18 -14.03 -6.42
CA TYR A 527 -6.39 -13.72 -7.60
C TYR A 527 -5.79 -12.32 -7.45
N ILE A 528 -4.74 -12.04 -8.20
CA ILE A 528 -4.07 -10.73 -8.21
C ILE A 528 -3.72 -10.37 -9.66
N LEU A 529 -3.92 -9.11 -10.04
CA LEU A 529 -3.45 -8.61 -11.34
C LEU A 529 -1.95 -8.33 -11.23
N LEU A 530 -1.12 -9.12 -11.92
CA LEU A 530 0.35 -9.04 -11.84
C LEU A 530 0.94 -8.05 -12.83
N ASP A 531 0.36 -7.97 -14.02
CA ASP A 531 0.78 -7.04 -15.07
C ASP A 531 -0.40 -6.77 -16.00
N ARG A 532 -0.45 -5.56 -16.54
CA ARG A 532 -1.40 -5.15 -17.58
C ARG A 532 -0.67 -4.23 -18.54
N GLN A 533 -0.70 -4.57 -19.83
CA GLN A 533 -0.07 -3.78 -20.86
C GLN A 533 -1.04 -3.59 -22.02
N LYS A 534 -1.04 -2.38 -22.58
CA LYS A 534 -1.77 -2.05 -23.80
C LYS A 534 -0.78 -1.57 -24.85
N THR A 535 -0.90 -2.09 -26.06
CA THR A 535 -0.05 -1.71 -27.19
C THR A 535 -0.85 -1.79 -28.49
N GLU A 536 -0.25 -1.37 -29.58
CA GLU A 536 -0.88 -1.28 -30.89
C GLU A 536 0.08 -1.79 -31.97
N PHE A 537 -0.47 -2.37 -33.03
CA PHE A 537 0.29 -2.78 -34.21
C PHE A 537 -0.62 -2.89 -35.44
N THR A 538 -0.04 -2.69 -36.61
CA THR A 538 -0.70 -2.98 -37.89
C THR A 538 0.02 -4.16 -38.54
N PRO A 539 -0.67 -5.27 -38.87
CA PRO A 539 -0.06 -6.39 -39.56
C PRO A 539 0.57 -5.96 -40.89
N SER A 540 1.88 -6.17 -41.06
CA SER A 540 2.61 -5.79 -42.28
C SER A 540 3.31 -7.01 -42.89
N GLU A 541 3.49 -7.04 -44.21
CA GLU A 541 4.33 -8.07 -44.85
C GLU A 541 5.81 -7.93 -44.49
N GLU A 542 6.28 -6.70 -44.26
CA GLU A 542 7.65 -6.37 -43.87
C GLU A 542 8.06 -7.11 -42.59
N ASP A 543 7.15 -7.16 -41.61
CA ASP A 543 7.35 -7.84 -40.33
C ASP A 543 6.92 -9.32 -40.37
N GLN A 544 6.77 -9.90 -41.57
CA GLN A 544 6.25 -11.26 -41.76
C GLN A 544 4.90 -11.48 -41.06
N ARG A 545 4.10 -10.41 -40.97
CA ARG A 545 2.80 -10.34 -40.29
C ARG A 545 2.86 -10.86 -38.84
N THR A 546 3.98 -10.61 -38.19
CA THR A 546 4.28 -11.02 -36.83
C THR A 546 4.56 -9.80 -35.97
N TYR A 547 4.02 -9.79 -34.76
CA TYR A 547 4.25 -8.74 -33.78
C TYR A 547 4.64 -9.38 -32.45
N GLU A 548 5.65 -8.86 -31.76
CA GLU A 548 6.02 -9.30 -30.42
C GLU A 548 6.29 -8.09 -29.54
N PHE A 549 5.73 -8.10 -28.34
CA PHE A 549 6.10 -7.17 -27.29
C PHE A 549 6.39 -7.90 -25.98
N ARG A 550 7.24 -7.29 -25.16
CA ARG A 550 7.50 -7.71 -23.79
C ARG A 550 7.37 -6.50 -22.88
N SER A 551 6.63 -6.69 -21.80
CA SER A 551 6.50 -5.70 -20.73
C SER A 551 7.87 -5.37 -20.13
N SER A 552 8.12 -4.09 -19.88
CA SER A 552 9.28 -3.63 -19.12
C SER A 552 9.08 -3.73 -17.61
N LYS A 553 7.85 -4.04 -17.15
CA LYS A 553 7.51 -4.18 -15.73
C LYS A 553 8.04 -5.49 -15.18
N LEU A 554 8.99 -5.40 -14.27
CA LEU A 554 9.46 -6.56 -13.51
C LEU A 554 8.37 -6.97 -12.51
N VAL A 555 7.84 -8.17 -12.65
CA VAL A 555 6.96 -8.78 -11.65
C VAL A 555 7.81 -9.60 -10.70
N VAL A 556 7.66 -9.36 -9.39
CA VAL A 556 8.27 -10.14 -8.32
C VAL A 556 7.17 -10.87 -7.56
N LEU A 557 7.34 -12.18 -7.40
CA LEU A 557 6.42 -13.07 -6.70
C LEU A 557 7.18 -13.69 -5.54
N ASP A 558 6.91 -13.20 -4.34
CA ASP A 558 7.51 -13.76 -3.13
C ASP A 558 6.96 -15.16 -2.87
N ASN A 559 7.81 -16.02 -2.32
CA ASN A 559 7.40 -17.36 -1.94
C ASN A 559 8.23 -17.81 -0.74
N TYR A 560 7.59 -17.82 0.42
CA TYR A 560 8.21 -18.31 1.63
C TYR A 560 7.24 -19.19 2.41
N VAL A 561 7.83 -20.14 3.13
CA VAL A 561 7.11 -20.94 4.11
C VAL A 561 7.58 -20.47 5.47
N GLU A 562 6.65 -19.89 6.22
CA GLU A 562 6.90 -19.56 7.61
C GLU A 562 6.92 -20.89 8.40
N LYS A 563 8.01 -21.12 9.14
CA LYS A 563 8.34 -22.44 9.71
C LYS A 563 7.54 -22.76 10.96
N HIS A 564 7.19 -21.77 11.79
CA HIS A 564 6.51 -21.96 13.07
C HIS A 564 5.05 -22.41 12.87
N TYR A 565 4.36 -21.82 11.90
CA TYR A 565 2.97 -22.09 11.55
C TYR A 565 2.83 -22.98 10.30
N LYS A 566 3.94 -23.32 9.63
CA LYS A 566 3.97 -24.10 8.38
C LYS A 566 3.03 -23.52 7.33
N SER A 567 2.99 -22.20 7.26
CA SER A 567 2.08 -21.45 6.39
C SER A 567 2.80 -21.02 5.12
N GLU A 568 2.16 -21.28 3.98
CA GLU A 568 2.63 -20.88 2.65
C GLU A 568 2.18 -19.43 2.38
N HIS A 569 3.14 -18.56 2.07
CA HIS A 569 2.94 -17.13 1.85
C HIS A 569 3.40 -16.69 0.46
N GLY A 570 2.96 -15.50 0.07
CA GLY A 570 3.22 -14.88 -1.22
C GLY A 570 2.34 -15.41 -2.37
N GLU A 571 2.79 -15.17 -3.60
CA GLU A 571 1.98 -15.32 -4.81
C GLU A 571 2.60 -16.31 -5.80
N LYS A 572 1.79 -16.76 -6.75
CA LYS A 572 2.24 -17.51 -7.91
C LYS A 572 1.49 -17.08 -9.16
N TYR A 573 2.14 -17.20 -10.30
CA TYR A 573 1.47 -17.09 -11.59
C TYR A 573 0.32 -18.11 -11.70
N SER A 574 -0.84 -17.66 -12.18
CA SER A 574 -2.05 -18.47 -12.28
C SER A 574 -2.72 -18.45 -13.66
N GLY A 575 -2.47 -17.43 -14.49
CA GLY A 575 -3.16 -17.33 -15.77
C GLY A 575 -2.87 -16.05 -16.53
N TYR A 576 -3.54 -15.89 -17.67
CA TYR A 576 -3.45 -14.70 -18.51
C TYR A 576 -4.73 -14.50 -19.33
N LEU A 577 -4.90 -13.29 -19.84
CA LEU A 577 -5.86 -12.93 -20.88
C LEU A 577 -5.16 -12.00 -21.88
N VAL A 578 -5.34 -12.25 -23.17
CA VAL A 578 -4.94 -11.35 -24.25
C VAL A 578 -6.17 -11.06 -25.09
N VAL A 579 -6.47 -9.78 -25.28
CA VAL A 579 -7.57 -9.30 -26.11
C VAL A 579 -6.97 -8.49 -27.25
N VAL A 580 -7.46 -8.70 -28.47
CA VAL A 580 -7.14 -7.89 -29.64
C VAL A 580 -8.42 -7.25 -30.15
N THR A 581 -8.43 -5.93 -30.24
CA THR A 581 -9.54 -5.13 -30.78
C THR A 581 -9.09 -4.33 -31.98
N ASP A 582 -10.00 -4.08 -32.91
CA ASP A 582 -9.75 -3.19 -34.04
C ASP A 582 -10.02 -1.71 -33.70
N SER A 583 -9.94 -0.83 -34.70
CA SER A 583 -10.19 0.61 -34.58
C SER A 583 -11.63 0.96 -34.18
N ARG A 584 -12.59 0.05 -34.34
CA ARG A 584 -13.99 0.22 -33.90
C ARG A 584 -14.17 -0.14 -32.43
N GLY A 585 -13.16 -0.74 -31.80
CA GLY A 585 -13.24 -1.32 -30.47
C GLY A 585 -13.90 -2.70 -30.45
N GLU A 586 -14.13 -3.31 -31.62
CA GLU A 586 -14.67 -4.67 -31.70
C GLU A 586 -13.57 -5.68 -31.38
N MET A 587 -13.89 -6.66 -30.54
CA MET A 587 -12.96 -7.75 -30.22
C MET A 587 -12.86 -8.70 -31.42
N ILE A 588 -11.69 -8.74 -32.05
CA ILE A 588 -11.45 -9.57 -33.24
C ILE A 588 -10.72 -10.88 -32.90
N ALA A 589 -9.96 -10.91 -31.80
CA ALA A 589 -9.32 -12.12 -31.32
C ALA A 589 -9.12 -12.08 -29.80
N VAL A 590 -9.19 -13.25 -29.17
CA VAL A 590 -8.97 -13.40 -27.73
C VAL A 590 -8.28 -14.72 -27.44
N LYS A 591 -7.34 -14.72 -26.50
CA LYS A 591 -6.77 -15.94 -25.93
C LYS A 591 -6.66 -15.80 -24.43
N SER A 592 -7.19 -16.79 -23.72
CA SER A 592 -7.19 -16.79 -22.26
C SER A 592 -6.81 -18.15 -21.70
N SER A 593 -6.23 -18.14 -20.50
CA SER A 593 -6.10 -19.36 -19.70
C SER A 593 -7.42 -19.82 -19.08
N SER A 594 -8.45 -18.98 -19.03
CA SER A 594 -9.74 -19.32 -18.38
C SER A 594 -10.91 -18.45 -18.87
N GLN A 595 -12.07 -19.09 -19.09
CA GLN A 595 -13.27 -18.41 -19.61
C GLN A 595 -13.75 -17.24 -18.72
N TRP A 596 -13.72 -17.40 -17.40
CA TRP A 596 -14.20 -16.36 -16.46
C TRP A 596 -13.47 -15.02 -16.59
N LEU A 597 -12.23 -15.00 -17.10
CA LEU A 597 -11.49 -13.74 -17.35
C LEU A 597 -12.10 -12.98 -18.53
N ILE A 598 -12.57 -13.71 -19.54
CA ILE A 598 -13.24 -13.13 -20.72
C ILE A 598 -14.61 -12.61 -20.30
N ASP A 599 -15.39 -13.43 -19.60
CA ASP A 599 -16.75 -13.10 -19.17
C ASP A 599 -16.80 -11.84 -18.26
N ASN A 600 -15.69 -11.53 -17.59
CA ASN A 600 -15.57 -10.41 -16.65
C ASN A 600 -14.50 -9.38 -17.09
N LEU A 601 -14.22 -9.27 -18.38
CA LEU A 601 -13.19 -8.37 -18.92
C LEU A 601 -13.38 -6.91 -18.49
N GLU A 602 -14.61 -6.41 -18.49
CA GLU A 602 -14.89 -5.02 -18.13
C GLU A 602 -14.64 -4.72 -16.65
N ASN A 603 -14.77 -5.71 -15.77
CA ASN A 603 -14.34 -5.57 -14.38
C ASN A 603 -12.81 -5.65 -14.26
N LEU A 604 -12.17 -6.56 -15.00
CA LEU A 604 -10.71 -6.70 -15.03
C LEU A 604 -10.02 -5.40 -15.49
N LYS A 605 -10.58 -4.71 -16.48
CA LYS A 605 -10.09 -3.40 -16.98
C LYS A 605 -10.15 -2.27 -15.95
N LYS A 606 -10.94 -2.40 -14.88
CA LYS A 606 -11.03 -1.40 -13.79
C LYS A 606 -9.95 -1.60 -12.72
N LEU A 607 -9.24 -2.73 -12.75
CA LEU A 607 -8.21 -3.04 -11.76
C LEU A 607 -6.86 -2.43 -12.15
N SER A 608 -6.15 -1.95 -11.11
CA SER A 608 -4.74 -1.60 -11.18
C SER A 608 -3.88 -2.83 -10.90
N THR A 609 -2.65 -2.83 -11.41
CA THR A 609 -1.68 -3.89 -11.05
C THR A 609 -1.46 -3.90 -9.54
N GLY A 610 -1.39 -5.09 -8.94
CA GLY A 610 -1.29 -5.29 -7.49
C GLY A 610 -2.65 -5.51 -6.81
N ASN A 611 -3.76 -5.15 -7.45
CA ASN A 611 -5.09 -5.36 -6.88
C ASN A 611 -5.41 -6.84 -6.76
N TYR A 612 -5.89 -7.23 -5.58
CA TYR A 612 -6.52 -8.52 -5.36
C TYR A 612 -7.96 -8.53 -5.89
N MET A 613 -8.40 -9.70 -6.38
CA MET A 613 -9.71 -9.89 -6.97
C MET A 613 -10.28 -11.29 -6.75
N ASP A 614 -11.59 -11.41 -6.88
CA ASP A 614 -12.28 -12.69 -6.99
C ASP A 614 -12.49 -13.12 -8.46
N LYS A 615 -13.26 -14.19 -8.68
CA LYS A 615 -13.53 -14.73 -10.03
C LYS A 615 -14.46 -13.88 -10.89
N THR A 616 -15.05 -12.83 -10.34
CA THR A 616 -15.84 -11.85 -11.08
C THR A 616 -14.99 -10.65 -11.53
N CYS A 617 -13.67 -10.73 -11.31
CA CYS A 617 -12.71 -9.64 -11.49
C CYS A 617 -13.06 -8.38 -10.67
N THR A 618 -13.84 -8.52 -9.59
CA THR A 618 -14.14 -7.43 -8.67
C THR A 618 -13.01 -7.31 -7.64
N ARG A 619 -12.60 -6.08 -7.32
CA ARG A 619 -11.57 -5.81 -6.32
C ARG A 619 -12.00 -6.36 -4.96
N THR A 620 -11.08 -7.04 -4.28
CA THR A 620 -11.30 -7.57 -2.92
C THR A 620 -10.02 -7.48 -2.11
N PHE A 621 -10.10 -7.49 -0.78
CA PHE A 621 -8.91 -7.74 0.05
C PHE A 621 -8.33 -9.17 -0.16
N PRO A 622 -7.03 -9.37 0.09
CA PRO A 622 -6.43 -10.70 0.11
C PRO A 622 -7.08 -11.61 1.15
N ALA A 623 -7.00 -12.93 0.92
CA ALA A 623 -7.36 -13.87 1.96
C ALA A 623 -6.40 -13.73 3.14
N ARG A 624 -6.95 -13.45 4.33
CA ARG A 624 -6.18 -13.35 5.58
C ARG A 624 -5.71 -14.73 6.06
N PRO A 625 -4.57 -14.82 6.78
CA PRO A 625 -4.17 -16.09 7.40
C PRO A 625 -5.24 -16.62 8.36
N LYS A 626 -5.35 -17.95 8.48
CA LYS A 626 -6.28 -18.59 9.43
C LYS A 626 -5.93 -18.16 10.86
N PRO A 627 -6.91 -18.01 11.77
CA PRO A 627 -6.60 -17.79 13.18
C PRO A 627 -5.62 -18.86 13.67
N SER A 628 -4.47 -18.46 14.24
CA SER A 628 -3.53 -19.42 14.81
C SER A 628 -4.11 -20.03 16.10
N PRO A 629 -3.70 -21.24 16.49
CA PRO A 629 -4.17 -21.86 17.73
C PRO A 629 -3.77 -21.08 19.00
N HIS A 630 -2.88 -20.10 18.87
CA HIS A 630 -2.51 -19.16 19.93
C HIS A 630 -3.40 -17.90 19.97
N TYR A 631 -4.32 -17.70 18.99
CA TYR A 631 -5.14 -16.49 18.83
C TYR A 631 -6.65 -16.67 18.89
#